data_AF-A0AAW2LGV3-F1
#
_entry.id   AF-A0AAW2LGV3-F1
#
_cell.length_a   1.000
_cell.length_b   1.000
_cell.length_c   1.000
_cell.angle_alpha   90.00
_cell.angle_beta   90.00
_cell.angle_gamma   90.00
#
_symmetry.space_group_name_H-M   'P 1'
#
loop_
_entity.id
_entity.type
_entity.pdbx_description
1 polymer ?
#
loop_
_entity_poly.entity_id
_entity_poly.type
_entity_poly.pdbx_seq_one_letter_code
_entity_poly.pdbx_strand_id
1 'polypeptide(L)'
;MQEMYDNMKTRVENVVKTGYITEEYKSSEHEEAFGKYKAEDFTIHHHPPIIQVVSESREEKDVGGCCMPNLIYVSRQKIPTSPHHFKAGALNVLLRVSAVMTNAPTILTLDCDMVSNDPSTPLKMLCYFMDNSIGPNLAYVQFPVCFNGFNKADIYSSEFKRAYHINPIGLNGLSGPDYFGTGTFFRRRAFHGSPSSPIVPEIPDLALDYVVEKPVNDRAILELAHHVASSEYEYQTKWGSEVGFRYGSLVEDYYTGYRLHCEGWKSVYCNPERPAFLSEMPIALNEVVTQTKRWSVGLLEVSLSKYSPLTFGTQFLGPLMAHAYSYYAFGPLWSFPVMVYAFLPQTTLLNNFSIFPKVSDPWFFLYVFLFLGAYGQDYVEFVLAKGTTLRWWSDQRMWLIRILTSDLFGTLEYISNHLGIATRSFNVTSKVNNDELKKRYDEGKFEFGVPSPCLCHYRPLQS
;
A
#
# COMPACT_ATOMS: atom_id res chain seq x y z
N MET A 1 -24.65 -4.22 -24.65
CA MET A 1 -23.58 -3.98 -23.65
C MET A 1 -22.69 -5.20 -23.47
N GLN A 2 -23.22 -6.39 -23.14
CA GLN A 2 -22.39 -7.61 -22.98
C GLN A 2 -21.53 -7.91 -24.21
N GLU A 3 -22.14 -7.93 -25.40
CA GLU A 3 -21.41 -8.15 -26.66
C GLU A 3 -20.31 -7.09 -26.93
N MET A 4 -20.60 -5.82 -26.64
CA MET A 4 -19.61 -4.74 -26.76
C MET A 4 -18.43 -4.93 -25.81
N TYR A 5 -18.72 -5.36 -24.57
CA TYR A 5 -17.69 -5.69 -23.58
C TYR A 5 -16.86 -6.90 -24.03
N ASP A 6 -17.48 -7.96 -24.51
CA ASP A 6 -16.78 -9.17 -24.96
C ASP A 6 -15.89 -8.89 -26.18
N ASN A 7 -16.35 -8.04 -27.10
CA ASN A 7 -15.54 -7.54 -28.21
C ASN A 7 -14.34 -6.71 -27.71
N MET A 8 -14.58 -5.72 -26.83
CA MET A 8 -13.49 -4.93 -26.23
C MET A 8 -12.46 -5.82 -25.52
N LYS A 9 -12.92 -6.77 -24.71
CA LYS A 9 -12.08 -7.74 -24.01
C LYS A 9 -11.22 -8.54 -25.00
N THR A 10 -11.83 -9.09 -26.05
CA THR A 10 -11.11 -9.84 -27.09
C THR A 10 -10.04 -8.99 -27.77
N ARG A 11 -10.35 -7.71 -28.05
CA ARG A 11 -9.38 -6.76 -28.63
C ARG A 11 -8.18 -6.53 -27.69
N VAL A 12 -8.43 -6.28 -26.42
CA VAL A 12 -7.37 -6.09 -25.41
C VAL A 12 -6.53 -7.36 -25.25
N GLU A 13 -7.16 -8.52 -25.11
CA GLU A 13 -6.46 -9.81 -25.00
C GLU A 13 -5.59 -10.11 -26.22
N ASN A 14 -6.08 -9.77 -27.42
CA ASN A 14 -5.29 -9.90 -28.65
C ASN A 14 -4.06 -8.99 -28.61
N VAL A 15 -4.19 -7.71 -28.24
CA VAL A 15 -3.06 -6.78 -28.12
C VAL A 15 -2.04 -7.26 -27.07
N VAL A 16 -2.50 -7.74 -25.92
CA VAL A 16 -1.61 -8.30 -24.88
C VAL A 16 -0.86 -9.54 -25.39
N LYS A 17 -1.53 -10.39 -26.17
CA LYS A 17 -0.95 -11.62 -26.72
C LYS A 17 0.05 -11.34 -27.85
N THR A 18 -0.25 -10.40 -28.73
CA THR A 18 0.57 -10.10 -29.91
C THR A 18 1.68 -9.09 -29.63
N GLY A 19 1.50 -8.23 -28.62
CA GLY A 19 2.41 -7.15 -28.29
C GLY A 19 2.36 -5.95 -29.26
N TYR A 20 1.38 -5.90 -30.18
CA TYR A 20 1.20 -4.79 -31.12
C TYR A 20 -0.27 -4.41 -31.30
N ILE A 21 -0.50 -3.12 -31.59
CA ILE A 21 -1.82 -2.57 -31.92
C ILE A 21 -2.04 -2.69 -33.43
N THR A 22 -3.17 -3.26 -33.84
CA THR A 22 -3.57 -3.36 -35.25
C THR A 22 -3.83 -1.99 -35.86
N GLU A 23 -3.54 -1.82 -37.16
CA GLU A 23 -3.65 -0.53 -37.87
C GLU A 23 -5.03 0.13 -37.75
N GLU A 24 -6.10 -0.66 -37.66
CA GLU A 24 -7.47 -0.17 -37.47
C GLU A 24 -7.67 0.68 -36.20
N TYR A 25 -6.82 0.49 -35.17
CA TYR A 25 -6.95 1.17 -33.88
C TYR A 25 -5.85 2.20 -33.62
N LYS A 26 -5.04 2.52 -34.63
CA LYS A 26 -4.01 3.54 -34.53
C LYS A 26 -4.57 4.90 -34.94
N SER A 27 -4.40 5.90 -34.06
CA SER A 27 -4.56 7.31 -34.42
C SER A 27 -3.18 7.97 -34.54
N SER A 28 -3.03 8.93 -35.46
CA SER A 28 -1.77 9.65 -35.68
C SER A 28 -1.25 10.35 -34.41
N GLU A 29 -2.11 10.93 -33.58
CA GLU A 29 -1.72 11.62 -32.34
C GLU A 29 -1.17 10.66 -31.28
N HIS A 30 -1.85 9.53 -31.05
CA HIS A 30 -1.34 8.51 -30.13
C HIS A 30 -0.05 7.85 -30.66
N GLU A 31 0.12 7.68 -31.98
CA GLU A 31 1.38 7.16 -32.52
C GLU A 31 2.55 8.12 -32.29
N GLU A 32 2.35 9.43 -32.39
CA GLU A 32 3.38 10.42 -32.10
C GLU A 32 3.77 10.41 -30.61
N ALA A 33 2.78 10.42 -29.72
CA ALA A 33 3.01 10.45 -28.27
C ALA A 33 3.66 9.17 -27.73
N PHE A 34 3.13 8.00 -28.11
CA PHE A 34 3.65 6.70 -27.68
C PHE A 34 4.81 6.20 -28.56
N GLY A 35 5.07 6.84 -29.70
CA GLY A 35 6.25 6.60 -30.52
C GLY A 35 7.56 6.86 -29.78
N LYS A 36 7.54 7.70 -28.73
CA LYS A 36 8.68 7.93 -27.83
C LYS A 36 9.19 6.66 -27.14
N TYR A 37 8.32 5.66 -26.94
CA TYR A 37 8.73 4.35 -26.42
C TYR A 37 9.57 3.54 -27.41
N LYS A 38 9.55 3.92 -28.69
CA LYS A 38 10.28 3.27 -29.80
C LYS A 38 11.55 4.02 -30.19
N ALA A 39 11.89 5.12 -29.51
CA ALA A 39 13.14 5.83 -29.75
C ALA A 39 14.33 4.93 -29.43
N GLU A 40 15.41 5.01 -30.23
CA GLU A 40 16.57 4.11 -30.10
C GLU A 40 17.27 4.21 -28.74
N ASP A 41 17.17 5.36 -28.08
CA ASP A 41 17.77 5.65 -26.77
C ASP A 41 16.84 5.31 -25.59
N PHE A 42 15.59 4.90 -25.84
CA PHE A 42 14.64 4.56 -24.78
C PHE A 42 15.04 3.24 -24.08
N THR A 43 15.21 3.30 -22.76
CA THR A 43 15.32 2.11 -21.90
C THR A 43 14.45 2.26 -20.66
N ILE A 44 14.13 1.16 -19.98
CA ILE A 44 13.33 1.21 -18.73
C ILE A 44 13.99 2.01 -17.58
N HIS A 45 15.28 2.34 -17.72
CA HIS A 45 16.09 3.11 -16.76
C HIS A 45 16.50 4.50 -17.29
N HIS A 46 16.31 4.76 -18.58
CA HIS A 46 16.68 6.01 -19.23
C HIS A 46 15.65 6.39 -20.28
N HIS A 47 14.79 7.35 -19.96
CA HIS A 47 13.79 7.88 -20.88
C HIS A 47 13.23 9.24 -20.42
N PRO A 48 12.79 10.11 -21.34
CA PRO A 48 12.12 11.37 -21.01
C PRO A 48 10.75 11.14 -20.36
N PRO A 49 10.14 12.18 -19.76
CA PRO A 49 8.75 12.11 -19.36
C PRO A 49 7.84 12.02 -20.59
N ILE A 50 6.77 11.24 -20.48
CA ILE A 50 5.74 11.09 -21.52
C ILE A 50 4.41 11.42 -20.85
N ILE A 51 3.79 12.52 -21.28
CA ILE A 51 2.48 12.96 -20.82
C ILE A 51 1.56 13.02 -22.02
N GLN A 52 0.43 12.31 -21.96
CA GLN A 52 -0.56 12.27 -23.03
C GLN A 52 -1.96 12.45 -22.45
N VAL A 53 -2.71 13.40 -23.02
CA VAL A 53 -4.16 13.51 -22.78
C VAL A 53 -4.83 12.46 -23.65
N VAL A 54 -5.40 11.44 -23.01
CA VAL A 54 -6.07 10.31 -23.66
C VAL A 54 -7.54 10.62 -23.90
N SER A 55 -8.16 11.34 -22.98
CA SER A 55 -9.54 11.84 -23.10
C SER A 55 -9.62 13.23 -22.51
N GLU A 56 -10.28 14.15 -23.20
CA GLU A 56 -10.51 15.53 -22.75
C GLU A 56 -12.01 15.84 -22.64
N SER A 57 -12.42 16.27 -21.46
CA SER A 57 -13.82 16.44 -21.06
C SER A 57 -14.57 17.47 -21.89
N ARG A 58 -13.87 18.49 -22.39
CA ARG A 58 -14.46 19.51 -23.26
C ARG A 58 -14.77 18.99 -24.67
N GLU A 59 -14.10 17.92 -25.09
CA GLU A 59 -14.15 17.39 -26.46
C GLU A 59 -14.94 16.08 -26.52
N GLU A 60 -14.75 15.20 -25.55
CA GLU A 60 -15.38 13.88 -25.50
C GLU A 60 -16.69 13.88 -24.70
N LYS A 61 -17.75 13.43 -25.37
CA LYS A 61 -19.08 13.26 -24.79
C LYS A 61 -19.53 11.81 -24.90
N ASP A 62 -20.27 11.35 -23.91
CA ASP A 62 -20.94 10.06 -23.97
C ASP A 62 -22.12 10.09 -24.96
N VAL A 63 -22.77 8.93 -25.14
CA VAL A 63 -23.94 8.78 -26.03
C VAL A 63 -25.12 9.67 -25.60
N GLY A 64 -25.18 10.05 -24.31
CA GLY A 64 -26.16 10.97 -23.76
C GLY A 64 -25.78 12.45 -23.88
N GLY A 65 -24.61 12.77 -24.44
CA GLY A 65 -24.10 14.13 -24.57
C GLY A 65 -23.44 14.69 -23.29
N CYS A 66 -23.23 13.86 -22.26
CA CYS A 66 -22.54 14.25 -21.04
C CYS A 66 -21.03 14.23 -21.25
N CYS A 67 -20.33 15.23 -20.73
CA CYS A 67 -18.87 15.30 -20.81
C CYS A 67 -18.23 14.12 -20.07
N MET A 68 -17.26 13.45 -20.71
CA MET A 68 -16.45 12.41 -20.08
C MET A 68 -15.38 13.03 -19.18
N PRO A 69 -14.88 12.35 -18.12
CA PRO A 69 -13.78 12.88 -17.32
C PRO A 69 -12.45 12.87 -18.08
N ASN A 70 -11.56 13.82 -17.79
CA ASN A 70 -10.21 13.83 -18.34
C ASN A 70 -9.45 12.56 -17.96
N LEU A 71 -8.81 11.91 -18.94
CA LEU A 71 -7.88 10.81 -18.73
C LEU A 71 -6.50 11.24 -19.21
N ILE A 72 -5.54 11.29 -18.29
CA ILE A 72 -4.17 11.73 -18.57
C ILE A 72 -3.22 10.58 -18.25
N TYR A 73 -2.47 10.14 -19.26
CA TYR A 73 -1.38 9.19 -19.11
C TYR A 73 -0.10 9.93 -18.73
N VAL A 74 0.58 9.47 -17.68
CA VAL A 74 1.84 10.04 -17.21
C VAL A 74 2.87 8.93 -16.99
N SER A 75 3.97 9.01 -17.71
CA SER A 75 5.20 8.27 -17.44
C SER A 75 6.29 9.28 -17.07
N ARG A 76 6.75 9.23 -15.82
CA ARG A 76 7.83 10.10 -15.32
C ARG A 76 9.15 9.90 -16.06
N GLN A 77 10.02 10.90 -16.00
CA GLN A 77 11.40 10.74 -16.47
C GLN A 77 12.15 9.71 -15.62
N LYS A 78 13.05 8.95 -16.25
CA LYS A 78 14.05 8.14 -15.55
C LYS A 78 15.43 8.39 -16.15
N ILE A 79 16.42 8.52 -15.27
CA ILE A 79 17.83 8.63 -15.64
C ILE A 79 18.62 7.75 -14.66
N PRO A 80 19.65 6.99 -15.09
CA PRO A 80 20.38 6.07 -14.22
C PRO A 80 21.03 6.71 -12.98
N THR A 81 21.32 8.00 -13.03
CA THR A 81 21.99 8.74 -11.95
C THR A 81 21.03 9.29 -10.89
N SER A 82 19.72 9.25 -11.13
CA SER A 82 18.72 9.82 -10.22
C SER A 82 17.91 8.71 -9.53
N PRO A 83 17.79 8.71 -8.19
CA PRO A 83 16.97 7.74 -7.48
C PRO A 83 15.49 7.93 -7.83
N HIS A 84 14.82 6.86 -8.22
CA HIS A 84 13.43 6.94 -8.67
C HIS A 84 12.39 6.73 -7.55
N HIS A 85 12.79 6.34 -6.33
CA HIS A 85 11.89 6.23 -5.16
C HIS A 85 10.59 5.41 -5.38
N PHE A 86 10.67 4.34 -6.19
CA PHE A 86 9.57 3.40 -6.44
C PHE A 86 8.18 4.06 -6.60
N LYS A 87 7.17 3.66 -5.82
CA LYS A 87 5.80 4.17 -5.88
C LYS A 87 5.70 5.61 -5.37
N ALA A 88 6.38 5.97 -4.29
CA ALA A 88 6.39 7.34 -3.75
C ALA A 88 6.79 8.38 -4.80
N GLY A 89 7.86 8.12 -5.55
CA GLY A 89 8.31 9.04 -6.60
C GLY A 89 7.34 9.13 -7.78
N ALA A 90 6.59 8.06 -8.08
CA ALA A 90 5.58 8.09 -9.13
C ALA A 90 4.38 8.95 -8.68
N LEU A 91 3.94 8.77 -7.44
CA LEU A 91 2.88 9.57 -6.83
C LEU A 91 3.28 11.04 -6.75
N ASN A 92 4.52 11.37 -6.40
CA ASN A 92 4.99 12.77 -6.36
C ASN A 92 5.00 13.44 -7.73
N VAL A 93 5.42 12.72 -8.79
CA VAL A 93 5.31 13.24 -10.17
C VAL A 93 3.84 13.46 -10.54
N LEU A 94 2.96 12.51 -10.22
CA LEU A 94 1.51 12.67 -10.46
C LEU A 94 0.92 13.86 -9.69
N LEU A 95 1.34 14.10 -8.44
CA LEU A 95 0.90 15.26 -7.66
C LEU A 95 1.23 16.57 -8.38
N ARG A 96 2.47 16.71 -8.89
CA ARG A 96 2.93 17.90 -9.60
C ARG A 96 2.26 18.09 -10.95
N VAL A 97 2.22 17.04 -11.77
CA VAL A 97 1.55 17.09 -13.07
C VAL A 97 0.06 17.42 -12.90
N SER A 98 -0.61 16.81 -11.93
CA SER A 98 -2.00 17.12 -11.61
C SER A 98 -2.20 18.57 -11.15
N ALA A 99 -1.26 19.15 -10.39
CA ALA A 99 -1.32 20.56 -10.00
C ALA A 99 -1.29 21.50 -11.21
N VAL A 100 -0.48 21.18 -12.24
CA VAL A 100 -0.42 21.95 -13.48
C VAL A 100 -1.67 21.80 -14.33
N MET A 101 -2.19 20.57 -14.45
CA MET A 101 -3.23 20.27 -15.43
C MET A 101 -4.65 20.54 -14.93
N THR A 102 -4.95 20.24 -13.65
CA THR A 102 -6.32 20.36 -13.12
C THR A 102 -6.40 20.97 -11.71
N ASN A 103 -5.29 21.00 -10.99
CA ASN A 103 -5.13 21.47 -9.61
C ASN A 103 -6.23 21.06 -8.63
N ALA A 104 -6.75 19.84 -8.76
CA ALA A 104 -7.85 19.37 -7.91
C ALA A 104 -7.45 19.39 -6.41
N PRO A 105 -8.27 19.96 -5.50
CA PRO A 105 -7.93 20.09 -4.07
C PRO A 105 -7.98 18.75 -3.32
N THR A 106 -8.58 17.73 -3.93
CA THR A 106 -8.69 16.38 -3.38
C THR A 106 -8.03 15.39 -4.33
N ILE A 107 -7.35 14.39 -3.76
CA ILE A 107 -6.54 13.42 -4.50
C ILE A 107 -6.86 12.04 -3.96
N LEU A 108 -7.30 11.14 -4.84
CA LEU A 108 -7.54 9.74 -4.50
C LEU A 108 -6.33 8.91 -4.90
N THR A 109 -5.79 8.12 -3.98
CA THR A 109 -4.82 7.07 -4.30
C THR A 109 -5.52 5.72 -4.42
N LEU A 110 -5.29 5.03 -5.53
CA LEU A 110 -5.80 3.68 -5.80
C LEU A 110 -4.73 2.85 -6.51
N ASP A 111 -4.57 1.61 -6.04
CA ASP A 111 -3.77 0.61 -6.71
C ASP A 111 -4.51 -0.04 -7.89
N CYS A 112 -3.76 -0.65 -8.82
CA CYS A 112 -4.32 -1.21 -10.05
C CYS A 112 -5.18 -2.46 -9.85
N ASP A 113 -5.05 -3.12 -8.70
CA ASP A 113 -5.84 -4.26 -8.26
C ASP A 113 -7.09 -3.85 -7.47
N MET A 114 -7.38 -2.54 -7.39
CA MET A 114 -8.52 -1.99 -6.67
C MET A 114 -9.63 -1.52 -7.62
N VAL A 115 -10.85 -1.92 -7.32
CA VAL A 115 -12.07 -1.54 -8.04
C VAL A 115 -12.90 -0.60 -7.17
N SER A 116 -13.36 0.51 -7.74
CA SER A 116 -14.36 1.37 -7.11
C SER A 116 -15.70 0.66 -7.07
N ASN A 117 -16.18 0.34 -5.87
CA ASN A 117 -17.39 -0.47 -5.68
C ASN A 117 -18.61 0.37 -5.31
N ASP A 118 -18.45 1.47 -4.56
CA ASP A 118 -19.56 2.34 -4.18
C ASP A 118 -19.43 3.72 -4.87
N PRO A 119 -20.31 4.06 -5.83
CA PRO A 119 -20.25 5.35 -6.52
C PRO A 119 -20.57 6.54 -5.61
N SER A 120 -21.15 6.31 -4.42
CA SER A 120 -21.39 7.38 -3.42
C SER A 120 -20.16 7.71 -2.57
N THR A 121 -19.05 6.99 -2.74
CA THR A 121 -17.82 7.17 -1.95
C THR A 121 -17.32 8.62 -1.92
N PRO A 122 -17.25 9.36 -3.05
CA PRO A 122 -16.81 10.75 -3.02
C PRO A 122 -17.71 11.64 -2.14
N LEU A 123 -19.03 11.43 -2.13
CA LEU A 123 -19.95 12.19 -1.29
C LEU A 123 -19.71 11.93 0.21
N LYS A 124 -19.44 10.66 0.58
CA LYS A 124 -19.11 10.28 1.96
C LYS A 124 -17.82 10.94 2.44
N MET A 125 -16.80 10.96 1.58
CA MET A 125 -15.54 11.65 1.87
C MET A 125 -15.76 13.16 2.04
N LEU A 126 -16.54 13.79 1.15
CA LEU A 126 -16.81 15.22 1.20
C LEU A 126 -17.47 15.64 2.52
N CYS A 127 -18.31 14.79 3.12
CA CYS A 127 -18.90 15.05 4.44
C CYS A 127 -17.83 15.35 5.50
N TYR A 128 -16.70 14.63 5.51
CA TYR A 128 -15.61 14.87 6.46
C TYR A 128 -14.77 16.10 6.09
N PHE A 129 -14.52 16.32 4.80
CA PHE A 129 -13.71 17.46 4.34
C PHE A 129 -14.42 18.80 4.50
N MET A 130 -15.75 18.82 4.42
CA MET A 130 -16.58 20.03 4.60
C MET A 130 -16.97 20.28 6.05
N ASP A 131 -16.70 19.35 6.97
CA ASP A 131 -16.96 19.56 8.40
C ASP A 131 -15.95 20.57 8.98
N ASN A 132 -16.44 21.72 9.46
CA ASN A 132 -15.60 22.79 10.01
C ASN A 132 -14.85 22.41 11.30
N SER A 133 -15.30 21.38 12.02
CA SER A 133 -14.70 20.96 13.30
C SER A 133 -13.44 20.12 13.12
N ILE A 134 -13.40 19.28 12.07
CA ILE A 134 -12.29 18.36 11.79
C ILE A 134 -11.53 18.74 10.52
N GLY A 135 -12.23 19.29 9.52
CA GLY A 135 -11.73 19.55 8.18
C GLY A 135 -10.45 20.36 8.12
N PRO A 136 -10.29 21.48 8.87
CA PRO A 136 -9.09 22.31 8.78
C PRO A 136 -7.77 21.56 9.00
N ASN A 137 -7.77 20.56 9.88
CA ASN A 137 -6.58 19.77 10.24
C ASN A 137 -6.63 18.33 9.68
N LEU A 138 -7.58 18.02 8.80
CA LEU A 138 -7.74 16.70 8.21
C LEU A 138 -6.90 16.57 6.95
N ALA A 139 -5.90 15.69 6.96
CA ALA A 139 -5.07 15.40 5.80
C ALA A 139 -5.75 14.42 4.84
N TYR A 140 -6.38 13.36 5.36
CA TYR A 140 -6.99 12.34 4.53
C TYR A 140 -8.12 11.55 5.19
N VAL A 141 -9.00 11.01 4.36
CA VAL A 141 -10.01 10.00 4.73
C VAL A 141 -9.55 8.66 4.17
N GLN A 142 -9.29 7.70 5.05
CA GLN A 142 -8.91 6.33 4.73
C GLN A 142 -10.15 5.43 4.72
N PHE A 143 -10.35 4.71 3.62
CA PHE A 143 -11.33 3.64 3.55
C PHE A 143 -10.65 2.27 3.79
N PRO A 144 -11.35 1.29 4.39
CA PRO A 144 -10.80 -0.05 4.56
C PRO A 144 -10.41 -0.70 3.24
N VAL A 145 -9.28 -1.39 3.22
CA VAL A 145 -8.94 -2.32 2.14
C VAL A 145 -9.81 -3.56 2.31
N CYS A 146 -10.74 -3.78 1.38
CA CYS A 146 -11.65 -4.93 1.40
C CYS A 146 -11.31 -5.83 0.21
N PHE A 147 -11.18 -7.13 0.43
CA PHE A 147 -10.91 -8.09 -0.65
C PHE A 147 -12.18 -8.85 -1.05
N ASN A 148 -12.25 -9.26 -2.32
CA ASN A 148 -13.28 -10.21 -2.81
C ASN A 148 -12.68 -11.62 -2.90
N GLY A 149 -13.53 -12.64 -2.82
CA GLY A 149 -13.15 -13.99 -3.27
C GLY A 149 -12.43 -14.86 -2.24
N PHE A 150 -12.64 -14.63 -0.94
CA PHE A 150 -12.08 -15.49 0.10
C PHE A 150 -12.59 -16.92 -0.06
N ASN A 151 -11.70 -17.91 0.06
CA ASN A 151 -12.17 -19.23 0.45
C ASN A 151 -12.78 -19.15 1.86
N LYS A 152 -13.63 -20.12 2.21
CA LYS A 152 -14.40 -20.09 3.48
C LYS A 152 -13.53 -19.88 4.73
N ALA A 153 -12.27 -20.32 4.68
CA ALA A 153 -11.34 -20.29 5.79
C ALA A 153 -10.37 -19.10 5.79
N ASP A 154 -10.29 -18.34 4.70
CA ASP A 154 -9.23 -17.37 4.44
C ASP A 154 -7.85 -17.94 4.83
N ILE A 155 -7.46 -19.04 4.20
CA ILE A 155 -6.36 -19.90 4.69
C ILE A 155 -5.02 -19.18 4.87
N TYR A 156 -4.81 -18.08 4.14
CA TYR A 156 -3.60 -17.24 4.20
C TYR A 156 -3.79 -15.95 5.02
N SER A 157 -4.97 -15.73 5.60
CA SER A 157 -5.33 -14.51 6.32
C SER A 157 -5.02 -13.25 5.51
N SER A 158 -5.42 -13.28 4.23
CA SER A 158 -5.13 -12.20 3.28
C SER A 158 -6.00 -10.96 3.52
N GLU A 159 -7.04 -11.06 4.35
CA GLU A 159 -7.81 -9.87 4.77
C GLU A 159 -6.99 -8.92 5.64
N PHE A 160 -5.91 -9.39 6.29
CA PHE A 160 -5.14 -8.60 7.27
C PHE A 160 -6.05 -7.84 8.24
N LYS A 161 -7.07 -8.54 8.75
CA LYS A 161 -8.23 -7.94 9.44
C LYS A 161 -7.84 -6.97 10.56
N ARG A 162 -6.76 -7.30 11.29
CA ARG A 162 -6.23 -6.43 12.35
C ARG A 162 -5.77 -5.08 11.81
N ALA A 163 -4.95 -5.09 10.77
CA ALA A 163 -4.39 -3.89 10.17
C ALA A 163 -5.46 -3.01 9.48
N TYR A 164 -6.39 -3.62 8.73
CA TYR A 164 -7.34 -2.85 7.91
C TYR A 164 -8.73 -2.61 8.50
N HIS A 165 -9.14 -3.38 9.52
CA HIS A 165 -10.49 -3.32 10.06
C HIS A 165 -10.57 -3.12 11.58
N ILE A 166 -9.70 -3.75 12.37
CA ILE A 166 -9.81 -3.70 13.85
C ILE A 166 -9.05 -2.50 14.40
N ASN A 167 -7.74 -2.45 14.19
CA ASN A 167 -6.87 -1.43 14.76
C ASN A 167 -7.22 0.00 14.30
N PRO A 168 -7.60 0.24 13.02
CA PRO A 168 -8.00 1.58 12.55
C PRO A 168 -9.16 2.20 13.33
N ILE A 169 -10.10 1.38 13.84
CA ILE A 169 -11.21 1.86 14.65
C ILE A 169 -10.70 2.46 15.96
N GLY A 170 -9.74 1.80 16.62
CA GLY A 170 -9.09 2.30 17.82
C GLY A 170 -8.28 3.57 17.56
N LEU A 171 -7.50 3.58 16.46
CA LEU A 171 -6.69 4.74 16.05
C LEU A 171 -7.56 5.97 15.72
N ASN A 172 -8.78 5.76 15.22
CA ASN A 172 -9.74 6.83 14.94
C ASN A 172 -10.21 7.57 16.20
N GLY A 173 -10.09 6.94 17.39
CA GLY A 173 -10.30 7.61 18.68
C GLY A 173 -9.14 8.53 19.11
N LEU A 174 -8.01 8.50 18.38
CA LEU A 174 -6.82 9.31 18.61
C LEU A 174 -6.68 10.38 17.52
N SER A 175 -5.73 10.18 16.59
CA SER A 175 -5.45 11.10 15.47
C SER A 175 -5.94 10.58 14.13
N GLY A 176 -6.56 9.39 14.10
CA GLY A 176 -6.95 8.70 12.87
C GLY A 176 -6.01 7.54 12.52
N PRO A 177 -6.39 6.67 11.55
CA PRO A 177 -5.54 5.58 11.09
C PRO A 177 -4.35 6.09 10.26
N ASP A 178 -3.33 5.26 10.08
CA ASP A 178 -2.29 5.49 9.08
C ASP A 178 -2.81 5.33 7.64
N TYR A 179 -1.94 5.60 6.68
CA TYR A 179 -2.23 5.49 5.25
C TYR A 179 -1.87 4.08 4.76
N PHE A 180 -2.84 3.38 4.15
CA PHE A 180 -2.69 1.98 3.73
C PHE A 180 -2.16 1.79 2.30
N GLY A 181 -1.75 2.87 1.63
CA GLY A 181 -1.23 2.81 0.26
C GLY A 181 -2.30 2.88 -0.84
N THR A 182 -3.59 2.79 -0.49
CA THR A 182 -4.71 2.76 -1.42
C THR A 182 -6.05 3.10 -0.72
N GLY A 183 -7.07 3.46 -1.51
CA GLY A 183 -8.42 3.73 -1.02
C GLY A 183 -8.51 5.00 -0.16
N THR A 184 -7.64 5.97 -0.43
CA THR A 184 -7.44 7.12 0.45
C THR A 184 -7.64 8.42 -0.30
N PHE A 185 -8.51 9.27 0.22
CA PHE A 185 -8.69 10.63 -0.29
C PHE A 185 -7.86 11.60 0.54
N PHE A 186 -6.84 12.19 -0.06
CA PHE A 186 -6.02 13.25 0.51
C PHE A 186 -6.56 14.62 0.15
N ARG A 187 -6.45 15.55 1.09
CA ARG A 187 -6.51 16.98 0.81
C ARG A 187 -5.14 17.41 0.27
N ARG A 188 -5.08 17.98 -0.93
CA ARG A 188 -3.81 18.38 -1.59
C ARG A 188 -2.91 19.21 -0.67
N ARG A 189 -3.51 20.13 0.09
CA ARG A 189 -2.83 20.97 1.09
C ARG A 189 -1.95 20.19 2.08
N ALA A 190 -2.32 18.95 2.42
CA ALA A 190 -1.55 18.12 3.34
C ALA A 190 -0.16 17.76 2.82
N PHE A 191 0.05 17.75 1.51
CA PHE A 191 1.35 17.49 0.91
C PHE A 191 2.31 18.67 0.96
N HIS A 192 1.87 19.85 1.41
CA HIS A 192 2.63 21.10 1.37
C HIS A 192 2.88 21.65 2.78
N GLY A 193 3.50 20.84 3.64
CA GLY A 193 3.88 21.20 5.01
C GLY A 193 2.75 21.03 6.04
N SER A 194 3.06 21.35 7.31
CA SER A 194 2.14 21.21 8.43
C SER A 194 0.91 22.14 8.31
N PRO A 195 -0.19 21.89 9.04
CA PRO A 195 -1.33 22.80 9.04
C PRO A 195 -0.95 24.23 9.45
N SER A 196 -0.04 24.38 10.42
CA SER A 196 0.40 25.67 10.97
C SER A 196 1.52 26.34 10.17
N SER A 197 2.23 25.61 9.32
CA SER A 197 3.39 26.12 8.57
C SER A 197 3.37 25.58 7.13
N PRO A 198 2.46 26.12 6.28
CA PRO A 198 2.40 25.76 4.86
C PRO A 198 3.72 26.04 4.16
N ILE A 199 4.09 25.13 3.25
CA ILE A 199 5.18 25.32 2.30
C ILE A 199 4.56 25.77 0.97
N VAL A 200 4.88 26.98 0.55
CA VAL A 200 4.38 27.52 -0.73
C VAL A 200 5.13 26.84 -1.88
N PRO A 201 4.43 26.37 -2.92
CA PRO A 201 5.05 25.84 -4.13
C PRO A 201 5.99 26.86 -4.79
N GLU A 202 7.07 26.36 -5.39
CA GLU A 202 8.11 27.18 -6.00
C GLU A 202 7.62 27.91 -7.27
N ILE A 203 6.66 27.30 -7.97
CA ILE A 203 6.03 27.86 -9.18
C ILE A 203 4.65 28.38 -8.81
N PRO A 204 4.29 29.65 -9.12
CA PRO A 204 2.98 30.22 -8.82
C PRO A 204 1.80 29.42 -9.39
N ASP A 205 1.93 28.83 -10.59
CA ASP A 205 0.90 27.99 -11.20
C ASP A 205 0.66 26.66 -10.46
N LEU A 206 1.53 26.30 -9.52
CA LEU A 206 1.34 25.14 -8.63
C LEU A 206 0.69 25.53 -7.30
N ALA A 207 0.40 26.82 -7.05
CA ALA A 207 -0.18 27.28 -5.80
C ALA A 207 -1.53 26.58 -5.52
N LEU A 208 -1.82 26.35 -4.24
CA LEU A 208 -2.95 25.50 -3.82
C LEU A 208 -4.32 26.10 -4.17
N ASP A 209 -4.39 27.41 -4.35
CA ASP A 209 -5.56 28.19 -4.72
C ASP A 209 -5.56 28.60 -6.20
N TYR A 210 -4.54 28.20 -6.97
CA TYR A 210 -4.47 28.48 -8.39
C TYR A 210 -5.56 27.73 -9.16
N VAL A 211 -6.32 28.46 -9.98
CA VAL A 211 -7.36 27.87 -10.83
C VAL A 211 -6.81 27.72 -12.25
N VAL A 212 -6.74 26.48 -12.72
CA VAL A 212 -6.32 26.18 -14.10
C VAL A 212 -7.48 26.47 -15.05
N GLU A 213 -7.45 27.61 -15.74
CA GLU A 213 -8.50 28.01 -16.69
C GLU A 213 -8.31 27.37 -18.07
N LYS A 214 -7.05 27.14 -18.45
CA LYS A 214 -6.66 26.62 -19.75
C LYS A 214 -7.04 25.13 -19.89
N PRO A 215 -7.41 24.67 -21.10
CA PRO A 215 -7.56 23.25 -21.38
C PRO A 215 -6.31 22.44 -21.04
N VAL A 216 -6.45 21.17 -20.69
CA VAL A 216 -5.29 20.33 -20.33
C VAL A 216 -4.41 19.96 -21.54
N ASN A 217 -4.93 20.12 -22.75
CA ASN A 217 -4.20 19.97 -24.01
C ASN A 217 -3.55 21.28 -24.50
N ASP A 218 -3.68 22.39 -23.74
CA ASP A 218 -2.99 23.64 -24.07
C ASP A 218 -1.46 23.43 -24.04
N ARG A 219 -0.78 24.00 -25.03
CA ARG A 219 0.67 23.82 -25.21
C ARG A 219 1.47 24.26 -23.99
N ALA A 220 1.11 25.38 -23.36
CA ALA A 220 1.83 25.87 -22.18
C ALA A 220 1.61 24.97 -20.96
N ILE A 221 0.40 24.41 -20.82
CA ILE A 221 0.08 23.42 -19.77
C ILE A 221 0.90 22.15 -19.98
N LEU A 222 0.96 21.63 -21.21
CA LEU A 222 1.76 20.44 -21.53
C LEU A 222 3.26 20.67 -21.34
N GLU A 223 3.80 21.82 -21.77
CA GLU A 223 5.21 22.17 -21.58
C GLU A 223 5.57 22.26 -20.09
N LEU A 224 4.74 22.92 -19.28
CA LEU A 224 4.94 22.99 -17.83
C LEU A 224 4.77 21.62 -17.15
N ALA A 225 3.80 20.81 -17.58
CA ALA A 225 3.61 19.46 -17.06
C ALA A 225 4.85 18.58 -17.32
N HIS A 226 5.45 18.65 -18.51
CA HIS A 226 6.68 17.94 -18.82
C HIS A 226 7.87 18.44 -17.97
N HIS A 227 7.95 19.76 -17.74
CA HIS A 227 8.98 20.35 -16.87
C HIS A 227 8.88 19.81 -15.44
N VAL A 228 7.69 19.82 -14.82
CA VAL A 228 7.51 19.35 -13.44
C VAL A 228 7.58 17.82 -13.30
N ALA A 229 7.45 17.07 -14.41
CA ALA A 229 7.63 15.63 -14.45
C ALA A 229 9.10 15.18 -14.61
N SER A 230 10.02 16.13 -14.76
CA SER A 230 11.45 15.85 -14.86
C SER A 230 12.02 15.27 -13.57
N SER A 231 13.03 14.40 -13.71
CA SER A 231 13.81 13.87 -12.58
C SER A 231 14.68 14.94 -11.91
N GLU A 232 14.99 16.04 -12.61
CA GLU A 232 15.77 17.15 -12.06
C GLU A 232 14.92 18.09 -11.21
N TYR A 233 13.59 18.07 -11.37
CA TYR A 233 12.70 18.96 -10.65
C TYR A 233 12.84 18.83 -9.12
N GLU A 234 13.10 17.62 -8.62
CA GLU A 234 13.21 17.38 -7.19
C GLU A 234 14.59 17.77 -6.63
N TYR A 235 15.58 18.05 -7.49
CA TYR A 235 16.94 18.37 -7.07
C TYR A 235 16.97 19.68 -6.27
N GLN A 236 17.57 19.63 -5.08
CA GLN A 236 17.63 20.75 -4.13
C GLN A 236 16.27 21.33 -3.69
N THR A 237 15.19 20.57 -3.87
CA THR A 237 13.86 20.92 -3.36
C THR A 237 13.53 20.15 -2.08
N LYS A 238 12.35 20.43 -1.53
CA LYS A 238 11.80 19.74 -0.35
C LYS A 238 10.94 18.51 -0.70
N TRP A 239 10.80 18.16 -1.98
CA TRP A 239 10.03 17.00 -2.42
C TRP A 239 10.58 15.69 -1.83
N GLY A 240 9.68 14.81 -1.40
CA GLY A 240 10.02 13.56 -0.75
C GLY A 240 10.45 13.67 0.71
N SER A 241 10.88 14.84 1.19
CA SER A 241 11.35 15.04 2.57
C SER A 241 10.35 15.79 3.44
N GLU A 242 9.82 16.92 2.95
CA GLU A 242 8.79 17.76 3.61
C GLU A 242 7.58 18.04 2.69
N VAL A 243 7.71 17.84 1.38
CA VAL A 243 6.63 18.00 0.39
C VAL A 243 6.31 16.67 -0.30
N GLY A 244 5.03 16.39 -0.54
CA GLY A 244 4.58 15.16 -1.21
C GLY A 244 4.62 13.90 -0.34
N PHE A 245 4.51 12.73 -0.97
CA PHE A 245 4.75 11.42 -0.37
C PHE A 245 6.20 11.30 0.09
N ARG A 246 6.42 10.74 1.28
CA ARG A 246 7.71 10.72 1.96
C ARG A 246 8.61 9.60 1.45
N TYR A 247 9.86 9.94 1.14
CA TYR A 247 10.90 9.00 0.72
C TYR A 247 11.70 8.45 1.90
N GLY A 248 12.31 7.28 1.71
CA GLY A 248 13.27 6.70 2.66
C GLY A 248 12.79 5.42 3.36
N SER A 249 11.68 4.83 2.90
CA SER A 249 11.24 3.50 3.33
C SER A 249 10.57 2.75 2.19
N LEU A 250 10.67 1.42 2.18
CA LEU A 250 9.89 0.53 1.31
C LEU A 250 8.39 0.51 1.64
N VAL A 251 7.97 1.04 2.79
CA VAL A 251 6.56 1.25 3.16
C VAL A 251 6.27 2.75 3.18
N GLU A 252 6.29 3.37 2.00
CA GLU A 252 6.10 4.81 1.85
C GLU A 252 4.72 5.25 2.34
N ASP A 253 3.75 4.33 2.32
CA ASP A 253 2.38 4.51 2.75
C ASP A 253 2.31 4.78 4.27
N TYR A 254 2.72 3.80 5.06
CA TYR A 254 2.87 3.90 6.52
C TYR A 254 3.72 5.12 6.88
N TYR A 255 4.87 5.29 6.21
CA TYR A 255 5.80 6.37 6.53
C TYR A 255 5.22 7.75 6.21
N THR A 256 4.51 7.91 5.10
CA THR A 256 3.84 9.18 4.75
C THR A 256 2.73 9.50 5.75
N GLY A 257 1.86 8.52 6.07
CA GLY A 257 0.79 8.70 7.04
C GLY A 257 1.31 9.12 8.41
N TYR A 258 2.32 8.40 8.91
CA TYR A 258 3.01 8.70 10.17
C TYR A 258 3.64 10.10 10.19
N ARG A 259 4.35 10.48 9.12
CA ARG A 259 4.99 11.79 9.05
C ARG A 259 3.98 12.93 8.99
N LEU A 260 2.89 12.78 8.26
CA LEU A 260 1.80 13.76 8.25
C LEU A 260 1.20 13.95 9.65
N HIS A 261 0.97 12.86 10.40
CA HIS A 261 0.50 12.97 11.78
C HIS A 261 1.52 13.68 12.68
N CYS A 262 2.82 13.38 12.55
CA CYS A 262 3.86 14.08 13.32
C CYS A 262 3.95 15.57 12.98
N GLU A 263 3.52 15.96 11.78
CA GLU A 263 3.41 17.36 11.35
C GLU A 263 2.11 18.03 11.86
N GLY A 264 1.27 17.31 12.61
CA GLY A 264 0.05 17.83 13.22
C GLY A 264 -1.22 17.61 12.42
N TRP A 265 -1.16 16.90 11.29
CA TRP A 265 -2.34 16.49 10.55
C TRP A 265 -3.09 15.36 11.27
N LYS A 266 -4.40 15.28 11.03
CA LYS A 266 -5.25 14.15 11.42
C LYS A 266 -5.72 13.37 10.20
N SER A 267 -6.22 12.17 10.42
CA SER A 267 -6.93 11.37 9.42
C SER A 267 -8.25 10.84 9.99
N VAL A 268 -9.09 10.29 9.12
CA VAL A 268 -10.34 9.65 9.52
C VAL A 268 -10.45 8.29 8.86
N TYR A 269 -10.89 7.30 9.63
CA TYR A 269 -11.28 5.99 9.12
C TYR A 269 -12.77 5.97 8.77
N CYS A 270 -13.11 5.88 7.49
CA CYS A 270 -14.49 5.80 7.02
C CYS A 270 -14.82 4.37 6.57
N ASN A 271 -15.59 3.65 7.38
CA ASN A 271 -15.98 2.25 7.12
C ASN A 271 -17.48 2.13 6.79
N PRO A 272 -17.90 2.42 5.55
CA PRO A 272 -19.29 2.28 5.14
C PRO A 272 -19.73 0.81 5.08
N GLU A 273 -21.04 0.56 5.21
CA GLU A 273 -21.60 -0.80 5.14
C GLU A 273 -21.33 -1.49 3.79
N ARG A 274 -21.51 -0.76 2.68
CA ARG A 274 -21.03 -1.18 1.37
C ARG A 274 -19.55 -0.78 1.26
N PRO A 275 -18.63 -1.73 1.04
CA PRO A 275 -17.22 -1.42 0.81
C PRO A 275 -17.06 -0.37 -0.29
N ALA A 276 -16.30 0.69 -0.02
CA ALA A 276 -16.05 1.75 -1.00
C ALA A 276 -15.21 1.23 -2.18
N PHE A 277 -14.21 0.42 -1.87
CA PHE A 277 -13.30 -0.19 -2.82
C PHE A 277 -13.16 -1.69 -2.54
N LEU A 278 -12.92 -2.47 -3.59
CA LEU A 278 -12.69 -3.91 -3.52
C LEU A 278 -11.36 -4.26 -4.19
N SER A 279 -10.58 -5.15 -3.59
CA SER A 279 -9.27 -5.58 -4.07
C SER A 279 -9.28 -7.07 -4.46
N GLU A 280 -8.38 -7.45 -5.36
CA GLU A 280 -8.00 -8.86 -5.55
C GLU A 280 -6.95 -9.26 -4.51
N MET A 281 -7.09 -10.46 -3.94
CA MET A 281 -6.14 -10.93 -2.92
C MET A 281 -5.08 -11.86 -3.50
N PRO A 282 -3.91 -11.95 -2.86
CA PRO A 282 -2.96 -13.02 -3.14
C PRO A 282 -3.57 -14.39 -2.82
N ILE A 283 -3.55 -15.30 -3.79
CA ILE A 283 -4.04 -16.67 -3.67
C ILE A 283 -2.90 -17.70 -3.51
N ALA A 284 -1.66 -17.22 -3.37
CA ALA A 284 -0.47 -18.03 -3.20
C ALA A 284 0.33 -17.62 -1.95
N LEU A 285 0.86 -18.61 -1.21
CA LEU A 285 1.58 -18.35 0.04
C LEU A 285 2.85 -17.52 -0.17
N ASN A 286 3.58 -17.78 -1.26
CA ASN A 286 4.82 -17.07 -1.58
C ASN A 286 4.56 -15.57 -1.83
N GLU A 287 3.43 -15.22 -2.43
CA GLU A 287 3.04 -13.83 -2.66
C GLU A 287 2.81 -13.12 -1.32
N VAL A 288 2.03 -13.73 -0.42
CA VAL A 288 1.76 -13.21 0.93
C VAL A 288 3.06 -13.03 1.72
N VAL A 289 3.93 -14.05 1.72
CA VAL A 289 5.21 -14.02 2.46
C VAL A 289 6.17 -12.98 1.87
N THR A 290 6.25 -12.88 0.54
CA THR A 290 7.11 -11.89 -0.12
C THR A 290 6.64 -10.46 0.15
N GLN A 291 5.32 -10.24 0.06
CA GLN A 291 4.73 -8.93 0.34
C GLN A 291 4.98 -8.51 1.78
N THR A 292 4.70 -9.39 2.74
CA THR A 292 4.90 -9.10 4.16
C THR A 292 6.38 -8.93 4.52
N LYS A 293 7.29 -9.69 3.90
CA LYS A 293 8.74 -9.49 4.07
C LYS A 293 9.18 -8.08 3.66
N ARG A 294 8.68 -7.57 2.53
CA ARG A 294 8.93 -6.18 2.09
C ARG A 294 8.44 -5.18 3.12
N TRP A 295 7.26 -5.42 3.70
CA TRP A 295 6.75 -4.59 4.79
C TRP A 295 7.68 -4.62 6.00
N SER A 296 8.15 -5.80 6.41
CA SER A 296 9.08 -5.94 7.54
C SER A 296 10.35 -5.12 7.34
N VAL A 297 10.97 -5.17 6.15
CA VAL A 297 12.14 -4.36 5.82
C VAL A 297 11.81 -2.87 5.92
N GLY A 298 10.73 -2.42 5.27
CA GLY A 298 10.33 -1.02 5.28
C GLY A 298 10.00 -0.48 6.67
N LEU A 299 9.27 -1.25 7.48
CA LEU A 299 8.92 -0.88 8.86
C LEU A 299 10.18 -0.72 9.70
N LEU A 300 11.19 -1.59 9.51
CA LEU A 300 12.47 -1.46 10.18
C LEU A 300 13.25 -0.21 9.74
N GLU A 301 13.23 0.13 8.45
CA GLU A 301 13.78 1.38 7.94
C GLU A 301 13.18 2.60 8.65
N VAL A 302 11.87 2.60 8.92
CA VAL A 302 11.24 3.68 9.70
C VAL A 302 11.63 3.61 11.17
N SER A 303 11.55 2.42 11.79
CA SER A 303 11.77 2.20 13.22
C SER A 303 13.16 2.61 13.70
N LEU A 304 14.18 2.43 12.84
CA LEU A 304 15.59 2.72 13.11
C LEU A 304 16.09 3.97 12.38
N SER A 305 15.19 4.76 11.79
CA SER A 305 15.51 6.07 11.24
C SER A 305 15.59 7.16 12.32
N LYS A 306 16.05 8.35 11.92
CA LYS A 306 15.94 9.57 12.74
C LYS A 306 14.49 9.97 13.08
N TYR A 307 13.51 9.40 12.38
CA TYR A 307 12.08 9.63 12.60
C TYR A 307 11.42 8.46 13.33
N SER A 308 12.17 7.67 14.12
CA SER A 308 11.63 6.54 14.87
C SER A 308 10.36 6.91 15.67
N PRO A 309 9.29 6.09 15.62
CA PRO A 309 8.10 6.32 16.42
C PRO A 309 8.36 6.38 17.93
N LEU A 310 9.37 5.68 18.45
CA LEU A 310 9.68 5.67 19.89
C LEU A 310 10.24 7.01 20.39
N THR A 311 11.02 7.71 19.55
CA THR A 311 11.66 8.98 19.93
C THR A 311 10.92 10.15 19.30
N PHE A 312 11.03 10.31 17.98
CA PHE A 312 10.37 11.36 17.21
C PHE A 312 8.84 11.26 17.35
N GLY A 313 8.27 10.07 17.18
CA GLY A 313 6.83 9.87 17.32
C GLY A 313 6.32 10.26 18.71
N THR A 314 6.98 9.81 19.78
CA THR A 314 6.60 10.17 21.16
C THR A 314 6.65 11.69 21.39
N GLN A 315 7.64 12.38 20.82
CA GLN A 315 7.77 13.83 20.91
C GLN A 315 6.63 14.58 20.22
N PHE A 316 6.22 14.15 19.02
CA PHE A 316 5.28 14.91 18.18
C PHE A 316 3.83 14.42 18.25
N LEU A 317 3.60 13.14 18.51
CA LEU A 317 2.27 12.52 18.59
C LEU A 317 1.80 12.27 20.03
N GLY A 318 2.71 12.38 21.00
CA GLY A 318 2.47 11.92 22.36
C GLY A 318 2.56 10.39 22.49
N PRO A 319 2.62 9.88 23.73
CA PRO A 319 3.02 8.50 24.01
C PRO A 319 2.04 7.45 23.47
N LEU A 320 0.73 7.74 23.47
CA LEU A 320 -0.29 6.75 23.10
C LEU A 320 -0.32 6.48 21.59
N MET A 321 -0.35 7.54 20.78
CA MET A 321 -0.34 7.42 19.33
C MET A 321 1.03 6.94 18.82
N ALA A 322 2.11 7.40 19.45
CA ALA A 322 3.46 6.90 19.18
C ALA A 322 3.57 5.40 19.44
N HIS A 323 2.99 4.90 20.55
CA HIS A 323 2.97 3.47 20.85
C HIS A 323 2.24 2.66 19.77
N ALA A 324 1.11 3.16 19.26
CA ALA A 324 0.36 2.48 18.22
C ALA A 324 1.14 2.39 16.89
N TYR A 325 1.87 3.45 16.53
CA TYR A 325 2.82 3.40 15.41
C TYR A 325 4.01 2.47 15.71
N SER A 326 4.60 2.54 16.90
CA SER A 326 5.68 1.66 17.33
C SER A 326 5.31 0.19 17.27
N TYR A 327 4.06 -0.17 17.60
CA TYR A 327 3.57 -1.55 17.51
C TYR A 327 3.79 -2.14 16.11
N TYR A 328 3.46 -1.40 15.06
CA TYR A 328 3.70 -1.82 13.68
C TYR A 328 5.18 -1.73 13.31
N ALA A 329 5.82 -0.59 13.56
CA ALA A 329 7.20 -0.34 13.15
C ALA A 329 8.20 -1.36 13.70
N PHE A 330 8.02 -1.79 14.97
CA PHE A 330 8.90 -2.75 15.64
C PHE A 330 8.36 -4.18 15.61
N GLY A 331 7.17 -4.41 15.02
CA GLY A 331 6.56 -5.73 14.88
C GLY A 331 7.51 -6.80 14.32
N PRO A 332 8.32 -6.50 13.28
CA PRO A 332 9.26 -7.49 12.73
C PRO A 332 10.27 -8.05 13.75
N LEU A 333 10.66 -7.26 14.76
CA LEU A 333 11.62 -7.70 15.79
C LEU A 333 11.03 -8.77 16.71
N TRP A 334 9.71 -8.97 16.73
CA TRP A 334 9.07 -10.05 17.49
C TRP A 334 9.44 -11.44 16.96
N SER A 335 9.99 -11.52 15.75
CA SER A 335 10.54 -12.76 15.18
C SER A 335 11.58 -13.43 16.08
N PHE A 336 12.44 -12.67 16.77
CA PHE A 336 13.45 -13.24 17.68
C PHE A 336 12.86 -13.91 18.93
N PRO A 337 12.07 -13.22 19.79
CA PRO A 337 11.49 -13.87 20.97
C PRO A 337 10.52 -14.98 20.59
N VAL A 338 9.76 -14.85 19.49
CA VAL A 338 8.86 -15.91 19.02
C VAL A 338 9.65 -17.12 18.55
N MET A 339 10.78 -16.93 17.85
CA MET A 339 11.67 -18.04 17.46
C MET A 339 12.23 -18.75 18.70
N VAL A 340 12.71 -18.01 19.71
CA VAL A 340 13.17 -18.60 20.98
C VAL A 340 12.05 -19.43 21.64
N TYR A 341 10.84 -18.86 21.74
CA TYR A 341 9.68 -19.54 22.30
C TYR A 341 9.29 -20.79 21.49
N ALA A 342 9.41 -20.74 20.16
CA ALA A 342 9.09 -21.84 19.26
C ALA A 342 10.03 -23.05 19.40
N PHE A 343 11.27 -22.87 19.91
CA PHE A 343 12.23 -23.94 20.19
C PHE A 343 12.26 -24.37 21.66
N LEU A 344 11.61 -23.62 22.55
CA LEU A 344 11.63 -23.89 23.98
C LEU A 344 10.99 -25.25 24.32
N PRO A 345 9.80 -25.64 23.80
CA PRO A 345 9.23 -26.96 24.08
C PRO A 345 10.14 -28.12 23.66
N GLN A 346 10.77 -28.04 22.49
CA GLN A 346 11.63 -29.09 21.93
C GLN A 346 12.89 -29.26 22.78
N THR A 347 13.51 -28.15 23.19
CA THR A 347 14.69 -28.20 24.08
C THR A 347 14.34 -28.76 25.46
N THR A 348 13.19 -28.40 26.01
CA THR A 348 12.72 -28.92 27.32
C THR A 348 12.42 -30.41 27.27
N LEU A 349 11.82 -30.89 26.17
CA LEU A 349 11.53 -32.30 25.92
C LEU A 349 12.82 -33.13 25.83
N LEU A 350 13.84 -32.63 25.11
CA LEU A 350 15.12 -33.31 24.95
C LEU A 350 15.92 -33.38 26.26
N ASN A 351 15.83 -32.37 27.11
CA ASN A 351 16.57 -32.27 28.36
C ASN A 351 15.76 -32.74 29.60
N ASN A 352 14.52 -33.20 29.39
CA ASN A 352 13.64 -33.75 30.42
C ASN A 352 13.42 -32.84 31.64
N PHE A 353 13.22 -31.52 31.41
CA PHE A 353 12.79 -30.59 32.44
C PHE A 353 11.49 -29.89 32.07
N SER A 354 10.65 -29.58 33.07
CA SER A 354 9.35 -28.91 32.86
C SER A 354 9.50 -27.40 32.98
N ILE A 355 8.95 -26.66 32.01
CA ILE A 355 8.85 -25.19 32.04
C ILE A 355 7.51 -24.68 32.59
N PHE A 356 6.50 -25.54 32.66
CA PHE A 356 5.18 -25.20 33.16
C PHE A 356 4.94 -25.80 34.55
N PRO A 357 4.18 -25.11 35.42
CA PRO A 357 3.78 -25.65 36.71
C PRO A 357 2.90 -26.90 36.53
N LYS A 358 2.91 -27.79 37.52
CA LYS A 358 1.99 -28.93 37.57
C LYS A 358 0.57 -28.41 37.77
N VAL A 359 -0.44 -29.16 37.30
CA VAL A 359 -1.87 -28.81 37.51
C VAL A 359 -2.23 -28.71 39.01
N SER A 360 -1.50 -29.43 39.87
CA SER A 360 -1.65 -29.37 41.33
C SER A 360 -1.10 -28.07 41.95
N ASP A 361 -0.29 -27.31 41.22
CA ASP A 361 0.30 -26.07 41.68
C ASP A 361 -0.71 -24.92 41.49
N PRO A 362 -1.01 -24.11 42.52
CA PRO A 362 -1.89 -22.94 42.40
C PRO A 362 -1.51 -21.99 41.26
N TRP A 363 -0.22 -21.86 40.92
CA TRP A 363 0.24 -21.01 39.82
C TRP A 363 -0.27 -21.47 38.45
N PHE A 364 -0.66 -22.73 38.28
CA PHE A 364 -1.28 -23.23 37.05
C PHE A 364 -2.49 -22.38 36.61
N PHE A 365 -3.32 -21.96 37.57
CA PHE A 365 -4.50 -21.16 37.27
C PHE A 365 -4.17 -19.77 36.72
N LEU A 366 -3.02 -19.19 37.07
CA LEU A 366 -2.55 -17.94 36.46
C LEU A 366 -2.31 -18.14 34.96
N TYR A 367 -1.65 -19.24 34.55
CA TYR A 367 -1.40 -19.53 33.14
C TYR A 367 -2.70 -19.80 32.37
N VAL A 368 -3.65 -20.52 32.98
CA VAL A 368 -4.99 -20.71 32.39
C VAL A 368 -5.69 -19.38 32.18
N PHE A 369 -5.67 -18.50 33.18
CA PHE A 369 -6.26 -17.16 33.09
C PHE A 369 -5.58 -16.32 31.98
N LEU A 370 -4.25 -16.31 31.91
CA LEU A 370 -3.51 -15.57 30.87
C LEU A 370 -3.81 -16.12 29.47
N PHE A 371 -3.85 -17.44 29.29
CA PHE A 371 -4.18 -18.08 28.01
C PHE A 371 -5.60 -17.74 27.57
N LEU A 372 -6.59 -17.94 28.44
CA LEU A 372 -7.99 -17.65 28.14
C LEU A 372 -8.23 -16.15 27.94
N GLY A 373 -7.55 -15.31 28.71
CA GLY A 373 -7.63 -13.85 28.58
C GLY A 373 -7.09 -13.39 27.23
N ALA A 374 -5.86 -13.77 26.87
CA ALA A 374 -5.22 -13.34 25.63
C ALA A 374 -5.97 -13.86 24.38
N TYR A 375 -6.16 -15.17 24.26
CA TYR A 375 -6.83 -15.75 23.10
C TYR A 375 -8.34 -15.49 23.09
N GLY A 376 -8.97 -15.40 24.25
CA GLY A 376 -10.39 -15.07 24.37
C GLY A 376 -10.69 -13.64 23.95
N GLN A 377 -9.91 -12.67 24.41
CA GLN A 377 -10.00 -11.28 23.94
C GLN A 377 -9.77 -11.21 22.43
N ASP A 378 -8.67 -11.79 21.95
CA ASP A 378 -8.28 -11.76 20.55
C ASP A 378 -9.38 -12.35 19.64
N TYR A 379 -9.99 -13.47 20.06
CA TYR A 379 -11.11 -14.11 19.39
C TYR A 379 -12.37 -13.24 19.38
N VAL A 380 -12.75 -12.68 20.53
CA VAL A 380 -13.94 -11.82 20.66
C VAL A 380 -13.83 -10.60 19.75
N GLU A 381 -12.68 -9.91 19.76
CA GLU A 381 -12.43 -8.77 18.86
C GLU A 381 -12.57 -9.16 17.38
N PHE A 382 -12.00 -10.31 17.00
CA PHE A 382 -12.03 -10.79 15.63
C PHE A 382 -13.46 -11.08 15.15
N VAL A 383 -14.28 -11.70 16.01
CA VAL A 383 -15.69 -11.99 15.71
C VAL A 383 -16.54 -10.72 15.70
N LEU A 384 -16.31 -9.79 16.64
CA LEU A 384 -16.98 -8.47 16.65
C LEU A 384 -16.70 -7.67 15.38
N ALA A 385 -15.51 -7.83 14.79
CA ALA A 385 -15.16 -7.29 13.49
C ALA A 385 -15.75 -8.08 12.30
N LYS A 386 -16.78 -8.90 12.52
CA LYS A 386 -17.44 -9.76 11.52
C LYS A 386 -16.53 -10.87 10.95
N GLY A 387 -15.55 -11.32 11.73
CA GLY A 387 -14.76 -12.51 11.42
C GLY A 387 -15.50 -13.80 11.79
N THR A 388 -15.09 -14.94 11.21
CA THR A 388 -15.59 -16.27 11.61
C THR A 388 -14.53 -17.00 12.43
N THR A 389 -14.94 -17.99 13.23
CA THR A 389 -14.02 -18.83 14.00
C THR A 389 -12.98 -19.53 13.13
N LEU A 390 -13.38 -19.99 11.95
CA LEU A 390 -12.48 -20.65 11.01
C LEU A 390 -11.43 -19.66 10.47
N ARG A 391 -11.83 -18.43 10.14
CA ARG A 391 -10.91 -17.38 9.68
C ARG A 391 -9.98 -16.91 10.79
N TRP A 392 -10.47 -16.80 12.02
CA TRP A 392 -9.65 -16.49 13.19
C TRP A 392 -8.54 -17.53 13.38
N TRP A 393 -8.88 -18.82 13.27
CA TRP A 393 -7.89 -19.89 13.37
C TRP A 393 -6.83 -19.80 12.26
N SER A 394 -7.25 -19.52 11.02
CA SER A 394 -6.30 -19.27 9.92
C SER A 394 -5.42 -18.04 10.18
N ASP A 395 -5.97 -16.96 10.75
CA ASP A 395 -5.22 -15.75 11.12
C ASP A 395 -4.14 -16.03 12.17
N GLN A 396 -4.47 -16.76 13.24
CA GLN A 396 -3.50 -17.17 14.26
C GLN A 396 -2.36 -18.01 13.67
N ARG A 397 -2.70 -18.97 12.81
CA ARG A 397 -1.70 -19.82 12.12
C ARG A 397 -0.81 -18.97 11.21
N MET A 398 -1.40 -18.07 10.42
CA MET A 398 -0.65 -17.24 9.48
C MET A 398 0.15 -16.15 10.16
N TRP A 399 -0.26 -15.67 11.33
CA TRP A 399 0.55 -14.82 12.19
C TRP A 399 1.85 -15.52 12.60
N LEU A 400 1.78 -16.78 13.07
CA LEU A 400 2.98 -17.58 13.38
C LEU A 400 3.86 -17.83 12.15
N ILE A 401 3.25 -18.18 11.00
CA ILE A 401 3.99 -18.41 9.76
C ILE A 401 4.73 -17.13 9.33
N ARG A 402 4.06 -15.97 9.27
CA ARG A 402 4.67 -14.70 8.87
C ARG A 402 5.82 -14.31 9.80
N ILE A 403 5.64 -14.43 11.12
CA ILE A 403 6.67 -14.06 12.09
C ILE A 403 7.94 -14.91 11.93
N LEU A 404 7.79 -16.22 11.79
CA LEU A 404 8.93 -17.14 11.64
C LEU A 404 9.52 -17.16 10.22
N THR A 405 8.88 -16.48 9.26
CA THR A 405 9.32 -16.41 7.87
C THR A 405 9.56 -14.96 7.46
N SER A 406 8.55 -14.29 6.91
CA SER A 406 8.60 -12.90 6.44
C SER A 406 9.31 -11.94 7.39
N ASP A 407 8.91 -11.89 8.66
CA ASP A 407 9.46 -10.92 9.61
C ASP A 407 10.90 -11.26 10.01
N LEU A 408 11.20 -12.55 10.23
CA LEU A 408 12.56 -13.00 10.52
C LEU A 408 13.49 -12.70 9.33
N PHE A 409 13.14 -13.15 8.13
CA PHE A 409 13.97 -12.94 6.94
C PHE A 409 14.01 -11.47 6.51
N GLY A 410 12.96 -10.70 6.71
CA GLY A 410 12.94 -9.26 6.49
C GLY A 410 13.84 -8.52 7.48
N THR A 411 13.83 -8.92 8.76
CA THR A 411 14.75 -8.39 9.78
C THR A 411 16.21 -8.70 9.45
N LEU A 412 16.50 -9.94 9.06
CA LEU A 412 17.85 -10.34 8.64
C LEU A 412 18.32 -9.63 7.36
N GLU A 413 17.42 -9.42 6.40
CA GLU A 413 17.70 -8.65 5.18
C GLU A 413 18.01 -7.19 5.52
N TYR A 414 17.19 -6.56 6.37
CA TYR A 414 17.43 -5.20 6.84
C TYR A 414 18.80 -5.07 7.52
N ILE A 415 19.13 -5.97 8.46
CA ILE A 415 20.43 -5.96 9.15
C ILE A 415 21.57 -6.14 8.16
N SER A 416 21.44 -7.07 7.20
CA SER A 416 22.47 -7.33 6.20
C SER A 416 22.71 -6.11 5.31
N ASN A 417 21.65 -5.48 4.82
CA ASN A 417 21.73 -4.27 4.01
C ASN A 417 22.36 -3.11 4.80
N HIS A 418 22.02 -2.95 6.08
CA HIS A 418 22.60 -1.92 6.94
C HIS A 418 24.10 -2.14 7.23
N LEU A 419 24.55 -3.39 7.27
CA LEU A 419 25.96 -3.75 7.43
C LEU A 419 26.74 -3.74 6.09
N GLY A 420 26.12 -3.35 4.98
CA GLY A 420 26.74 -3.34 3.65
C GLY A 420 26.97 -4.73 3.06
N ILE A 421 26.30 -5.76 3.59
CA ILE A 421 26.36 -7.13 3.07
C ILE A 421 25.37 -7.24 1.92
N ALA A 422 25.87 -7.49 0.72
CA ALA A 422 25.03 -7.67 -0.46
C ALA A 422 24.06 -8.85 -0.25
N THR A 423 22.78 -8.56 -0.12
CA THR A 423 21.72 -9.57 -0.16
C THR A 423 21.48 -9.96 -1.62
N ARG A 424 21.34 -11.27 -1.89
CA ARG A 424 21.04 -11.74 -3.26
C ARG A 424 19.67 -11.19 -3.68
N SER A 425 19.63 -10.53 -4.84
CA SER A 425 18.40 -10.02 -5.43
C SER A 425 17.36 -11.13 -5.60
N PHE A 426 16.11 -10.77 -5.33
CA PHE A 426 14.97 -11.67 -5.32
C PHE A 426 14.72 -12.24 -6.72
N ASN A 427 14.60 -13.57 -6.82
CA ASN A 427 14.19 -14.23 -8.06
C ASN A 427 12.69 -13.99 -8.29
N VAL A 428 12.34 -13.42 -9.45
CA VAL A 428 10.97 -13.36 -9.94
C VAL A 428 10.46 -14.79 -10.13
N THR A 429 9.26 -15.07 -9.62
CA THR A 429 8.70 -16.42 -9.57
C THR A 429 8.17 -16.87 -10.93
N SER A 430 8.32 -18.15 -11.26
CA SER A 430 7.74 -18.76 -12.47
C SER A 430 6.22 -18.78 -12.38
N LYS A 431 5.54 -18.43 -13.48
CA LYS A 431 4.08 -18.52 -13.61
C LYS A 431 3.62 -19.97 -13.48
N VAL A 432 3.11 -20.36 -12.31
CA VAL A 432 2.28 -21.57 -12.18
C VAL A 432 0.94 -21.29 -12.87
N ASN A 433 0.30 -22.33 -13.41
CA ASN A 433 -1.01 -22.18 -14.06
C ASN A 433 -2.04 -21.61 -13.06
N ASN A 434 -2.56 -20.42 -13.35
CA ASN A 434 -3.41 -19.63 -12.45
C ASN A 434 -4.71 -20.38 -12.05
N ASP A 435 -5.23 -21.23 -12.94
CA ASP A 435 -6.45 -22.00 -12.69
C ASP A 435 -6.22 -23.12 -11.67
N GLU A 436 -5.06 -23.77 -11.70
CA GLU A 436 -4.72 -24.83 -10.74
C GLU A 436 -4.45 -24.23 -9.35
N LEU A 437 -3.76 -23.09 -9.32
CA LEU A 437 -3.54 -22.31 -8.09
C LEU A 437 -4.87 -21.93 -7.44
N LYS A 438 -5.79 -21.35 -8.23
CA LYS A 438 -7.10 -20.96 -7.76
C LYS A 438 -7.91 -22.14 -7.22
N LYS A 439 -7.90 -23.26 -7.94
CA LYS A 439 -8.56 -24.49 -7.47
C LYS A 439 -8.01 -24.97 -6.12
N ARG A 440 -6.68 -25.00 -5.94
CA ARG A 440 -6.06 -25.39 -4.67
C ARG A 440 -6.42 -24.43 -3.54
N TYR A 441 -6.42 -23.14 -3.83
CA TYR A 441 -6.85 -22.10 -2.89
C TYR A 441 -8.31 -22.33 -2.47
N ASP A 442 -9.23 -22.53 -3.41
CA ASP A 442 -10.65 -22.76 -3.12
C ASP A 442 -10.88 -24.03 -2.28
N GLU A 443 -10.06 -25.07 -2.49
CA GLU A 443 -10.04 -26.30 -1.69
C GLU A 443 -9.39 -26.14 -0.30
N GLY A 444 -8.86 -24.96 0.03
CA GLY A 444 -8.24 -24.69 1.32
C GLY A 444 -6.82 -25.25 1.48
N LYS A 445 -6.13 -25.57 0.37
CA LYS A 445 -4.81 -26.21 0.38
C LYS A 445 -3.69 -25.18 0.28
N PHE A 446 -2.70 -25.30 1.16
CA PHE A 446 -1.48 -24.49 1.12
C PHE A 446 -0.62 -24.88 -0.09
N GLU A 447 -0.08 -23.87 -0.75
CA GLU A 447 0.84 -24.04 -1.86
C GLU A 447 2.28 -23.78 -1.41
N PHE A 448 3.16 -24.76 -1.65
CA PHE A 448 4.59 -24.69 -1.37
C PHE A 448 5.45 -24.84 -2.64
N GLY A 449 4.83 -24.70 -3.83
CA GLY A 449 5.42 -25.08 -5.13
C GLY A 449 6.64 -24.26 -5.54
N VAL A 450 6.84 -23.09 -4.93
CA VAL A 450 7.94 -22.18 -5.25
C VAL A 450 9.11 -22.39 -4.28
N PRO A 451 10.34 -22.65 -4.76
CA PRO A 451 11.53 -22.56 -3.94
C PRO A 451 11.69 -21.13 -3.38
N SER A 452 11.49 -20.95 -2.08
CA SER A 452 11.70 -19.68 -1.38
C SER A 452 12.54 -19.92 -0.13
N PRO A 453 13.60 -19.13 0.12
CA PRO A 453 14.34 -19.15 1.38
C PRO A 453 13.42 -18.97 2.60
N CYS A 454 12.33 -18.22 2.41
CA CYS A 454 11.34 -17.95 3.46
C CYS A 454 10.50 -19.20 3.80
N LEU A 455 10.48 -20.22 2.94
CA LEU A 455 9.67 -21.44 3.10
C LEU A 455 10.52 -22.69 3.33
N CYS A 456 11.83 -22.56 3.57
CA CYS A 456 12.75 -23.69 3.75
C CYS A 456 12.33 -24.63 4.91
N HIS A 457 11.63 -24.11 5.93
CA HIS A 457 11.14 -24.91 7.07
C HIS A 457 9.81 -25.64 6.81
N TYR A 458 9.11 -25.33 5.72
CA TYR A 458 7.75 -25.82 5.45
C TYR A 458 7.66 -26.77 4.25
N ARG A 459 8.78 -27.15 3.62
CA ARG A 459 8.74 -28.17 2.56
C ARG A 459 8.35 -29.52 3.16
N PRO A 460 7.27 -30.17 2.70
CA PRO A 460 7.10 -31.57 2.96
C PRO A 460 8.30 -32.31 2.34
N LEU A 461 8.91 -33.21 3.11
CA LEU A 461 9.85 -34.20 2.59
C LEU A 461 9.11 -34.94 1.46
N GLN A 462 9.49 -34.68 0.21
CA GLN A 462 9.05 -35.49 -0.90
C GLN A 462 9.69 -36.87 -0.71
N SER A 463 8.91 -37.85 -0.25
CA SER A 463 9.22 -39.27 -0.35
C SER A 463 8.76 -39.80 -1.71
#